data_AF-A0A559KB87-F1
#
_entry.id   AF-A0A559KB87-F1
#
_cell.length_a   1.000
_cell.length_b   1.000
_cell.length_c   1.000
_cell.angle_alpha   90.00
_cell.angle_beta   90.00
_cell.angle_gamma   90.00
#
_symmetry.space_group_name_H-M   'P 1'
#
loop_
_entity.id
_entity.type
_entity.pdbx_description
1 polymer ?
#
loop_
_entity_poly.entity_id
_entity_poly.type
_entity_poly.pdbx_seq_one_letter_code
_entity_poly.pdbx_strand_id
1 'polypeptide(L)'
;MSKDTQIVETVTGNWLRFPNSFRKFHCLVELSDQLSLNINVKSGSVHVHKKDNDQVYQQIGELCITSSGRDVQCSVLSTAASAKESDTKTPPKQQSDAS
;
A
#
# COMPACT_ATOMS: atom_id res chain seq x y z
N MET A 1 12.69 10.69 -36.96
CA MET A 1 13.71 10.26 -35.98
C MET A 1 13.23 8.97 -35.33
N SER A 2 14.02 7.89 -35.36
CA SER A 2 13.69 6.66 -34.65
C SER A 2 13.66 6.96 -33.14
N LYS A 3 12.57 6.59 -32.46
CA LYS A 3 12.47 6.77 -31.00
C LYS A 3 13.32 5.69 -30.33
N ASP A 4 14.35 6.09 -29.58
CA ASP A 4 15.18 5.13 -28.84
C ASP A 4 14.32 4.33 -27.83
N THR A 5 14.56 3.01 -27.76
CA THR A 5 13.83 2.08 -26.89
C THR A 5 14.79 1.17 -26.14
N GLN A 6 14.38 0.71 -24.96
CA GLN A 6 15.11 -0.21 -24.08
C GLN A 6 14.31 -1.50 -23.85
N ILE A 7 14.97 -2.61 -23.49
CA ILE A 7 14.29 -3.84 -23.06
C ILE A 7 14.45 -3.99 -21.54
N VAL A 8 13.36 -4.29 -20.83
CA VAL A 8 13.27 -4.44 -19.38
C VAL A 8 12.68 -5.82 -19.09
N GLU A 9 13.37 -6.61 -18.26
CA GLU A 9 12.82 -7.87 -17.76
C GLU A 9 11.87 -7.63 -16.57
N THR A 10 10.77 -8.36 -16.51
CA THR A 10 9.86 -8.34 -15.36
C THR A 10 10.41 -9.22 -14.23
N VAL A 11 9.93 -8.99 -13.01
CA VAL A 11 10.18 -9.84 -11.83
C VAL A 11 9.72 -11.29 -12.00
N THR A 12 9.03 -11.62 -13.09
CA THR A 12 8.56 -12.95 -13.48
C THR A 12 9.33 -13.54 -14.67
N GLY A 13 10.43 -12.91 -15.10
CA GLY A 13 11.33 -13.42 -16.15
C GLY A 13 10.91 -13.11 -17.60
N ASN A 14 10.01 -12.15 -17.82
CA ASN A 14 9.57 -11.78 -19.18
C ASN A 14 10.28 -10.52 -19.67
N TRP A 15 10.71 -10.49 -20.92
CA TRP A 15 11.43 -9.36 -21.51
C TRP A 15 10.47 -8.43 -22.27
N LEU A 16 10.45 -7.14 -21.92
CA LEU A 16 9.52 -6.13 -22.48
C LEU A 16 10.29 -4.95 -23.07
N ARG A 17 9.92 -4.47 -24.26
CA ARG A 17 10.56 -3.28 -24.88
C ARG A 17 9.76 -2.01 -24.58
N PHE A 18 10.40 -1.03 -23.95
CA PHE A 18 9.81 0.24 -23.54
C PHE A 18 10.43 1.44 -24.31
N PRO A 19 9.67 2.51 -24.57
CA PRO A 19 10.26 3.81 -24.90
C PRO A 19 11.34 4.16 -23.87
N ASN A 20 12.46 4.76 -24.27
CA ASN A 20 13.45 5.25 -23.29
C ASN A 20 12.85 6.24 -22.27
N SER A 21 11.70 6.86 -22.57
CA SER A 21 10.96 7.75 -21.68
C SER A 21 9.96 7.06 -20.74
N PHE A 22 9.74 5.75 -20.86
CA PHE A 22 8.78 5.03 -20.04
C PHE A 22 9.25 4.91 -18.58
N ARG A 23 8.32 5.13 -17.65
CA ARG A 23 8.47 4.79 -16.22
C ARG A 23 7.23 3.99 -15.77
N LYS A 24 7.43 2.86 -15.08
CA LYS A 24 6.33 2.11 -14.43
C LYS A 24 5.81 2.94 -13.27
N PHE A 25 4.48 3.09 -13.10
CA PHE A 25 3.92 4.00 -12.08
C PHE A 25 3.44 3.35 -10.79
N HIS A 26 3.13 2.05 -10.81
CA HIS A 26 2.80 1.31 -9.60
C HIS A 26 3.69 0.08 -9.46
N CYS A 27 4.29 -0.09 -8.29
CA CYS A 27 5.14 -1.22 -7.95
C CYS A 27 4.68 -1.77 -6.60
N LEU A 28 4.23 -3.03 -6.60
CA LEU A 28 3.98 -3.78 -5.38
C LEU A 28 5.26 -4.54 -5.03
N VAL A 29 5.76 -4.32 -3.81
CA VAL A 29 6.93 -5.01 -3.29
C VAL A 29 6.49 -5.75 -2.03
N GLU A 30 6.54 -7.08 -2.07
CA GLU A 30 6.38 -7.90 -0.88
C GLU A 30 7.68 -7.91 -0.08
N LEU A 31 7.59 -7.68 1.22
CA LEU A 31 8.70 -7.68 2.16
C LEU A 31 8.56 -8.87 3.13
N SER A 32 9.61 -9.10 3.94
CA SER A 32 9.52 -10.04 5.05
C SER A 32 8.45 -9.61 6.06
N ASP A 33 8.12 -10.51 6.99
CA ASP A 33 7.30 -10.19 8.15
C ASP A 33 5.92 -9.64 7.80
N GLN A 34 5.36 -10.18 6.71
CA GLN A 34 4.00 -9.90 6.27
C GLN A 34 3.77 -8.42 5.90
N LEU A 35 4.81 -7.72 5.45
CA LEU A 35 4.73 -6.35 4.99
C LEU A 35 4.68 -6.27 3.46
N SER A 36 4.00 -5.25 2.93
CA SER A 36 4.08 -4.91 1.51
C SER A 36 4.10 -3.40 1.29
N LEU A 37 4.76 -2.99 0.21
CA LEU A 37 4.82 -1.60 -0.22
C LEU A 37 4.05 -1.47 -1.53
N ASN A 38 3.07 -0.58 -1.55
CA ASN A 38 2.41 -0.15 -2.78
C ASN A 38 2.93 1.24 -3.16
N ILE A 39 3.84 1.27 -4.13
CA ILE A 39 4.57 2.46 -4.53
C ILE A 39 3.87 3.07 -5.75
N ASN A 40 3.22 4.22 -5.58
CA ASN A 40 2.76 5.07 -6.67
C ASN A 40 3.87 6.07 -7.05
N VAL A 41 4.70 5.73 -8.02
CA VAL A 41 5.79 6.62 -8.45
C VAL A 41 5.34 7.80 -9.32
N LYS A 42 4.04 7.92 -9.63
CA LYS A 42 3.49 9.13 -10.24
C LYS A 42 3.20 10.20 -9.19
N SER A 43 2.61 9.82 -8.05
CA SER A 43 2.36 10.74 -6.93
C SER A 43 3.56 10.85 -5.98
N GLY A 44 4.48 9.90 -6.02
CA GLY A 44 5.52 9.74 -5.01
C GLY A 44 5.01 9.10 -3.72
N SER A 45 3.74 8.69 -3.66
CA SER A 45 3.16 8.04 -2.48
C SER A 45 3.59 6.58 -2.40
N VAL A 46 3.94 6.14 -1.21
CA VAL A 46 4.27 4.76 -0.86
C VAL A 46 3.38 4.36 0.30
N HIS A 47 2.43 3.46 0.07
CA HIS A 47 1.61 2.94 1.15
C HIS A 47 2.29 1.69 1.73
N VAL A 48 2.43 1.67 3.06
CA VAL A 48 2.96 0.53 3.80
C VAL A 48 1.80 -0.27 4.32
N HIS A 49 1.75 -1.55 3.96
CA HIS A 49 0.70 -2.45 4.41
C HIS A 49 1.30 -3.57 5.26
N LYS A 50 0.56 -4.06 6.24
CA LYS A 50 0.87 -5.25 7.04
C LYS A 50 -0.28 -6.23 6.99
N LYS A 51 0.03 -7.51 6.83
CA LYS A 51 -0.96 -8.59 6.90
C LYS A 51 -1.45 -8.73 8.34
N ASP A 52 -2.76 -8.79 8.52
CA ASP A 52 -3.42 -9.05 9.80
C ASP A 52 -3.55 -10.56 10.07
N ASN A 53 -4.18 -10.90 11.19
CA ASN A 53 -4.40 -12.30 11.60
C ASN A 53 -5.25 -13.07 10.58
N ASP A 54 -6.11 -12.38 9.83
CA ASP A 54 -6.98 -12.96 8.80
C ASP A 54 -6.29 -13.07 7.44
N GLN A 55 -4.97 -12.85 7.40
CA GLN A 55 -4.15 -12.92 6.18
C GLN A 55 -4.49 -11.80 5.17
N VAL A 56 -4.99 -10.64 5.62
CA VAL A 56 -5.32 -9.49 4.77
C VAL A 56 -4.34 -8.34 5.00
N TYR A 57 -3.79 -7.77 3.93
CA TYR A 57 -2.89 -6.61 4.01
C TYR A 57 -3.67 -5.32 4.30
N GLN A 58 -3.51 -4.78 5.51
CA GLN A 58 -4.06 -3.50 5.94
C GLN A 58 -3.03 -2.39 5.80
N GLN A 59 -3.42 -1.22 5.31
CA GLN A 59 -2.54 -0.05 5.30
C GLN A 59 -2.24 0.39 6.73
N ILE A 60 -0.95 0.42 7.08
CA ILE A 60 -0.46 0.84 8.40
C ILE A 60 0.28 2.18 8.37
N GLY A 61 0.53 2.72 7.18
CA GLY A 61 1.13 4.03 7.02
C GLY A 61 1.26 4.45 5.56
N GLU A 62 1.58 5.72 5.36
CA GLU A 62 1.91 6.29 4.07
C GLU A 62 3.23 7.07 4.19
N LEU A 63 4.06 6.95 3.18
CA LEU A 63 5.25 7.75 2.96
C LEU A 63 5.05 8.52 1.67
N CYS A 64 5.09 9.85 1.71
CA CYS A 64 5.08 10.67 0.52
C CYS A 64 6.51 11.11 0.19
N ILE A 65 6.92 10.87 -1.05
CA ILE A 65 8.23 11.25 -1.59
C ILE A 65 7.99 12.38 -2.57
N THR A 66 8.35 13.59 -2.19
CA THR A 66 8.33 14.75 -3.08
C THR A 66 9.74 15.10 -3.51
N SER A 67 9.89 15.70 -4.68
CA SER A 67 11.16 16.21 -5.16
C SER A 67 11.02 17.70 -5.47
N SER A 68 11.94 18.51 -4.96
CA SER A 68 12.02 19.94 -5.22
C SER A 68 13.42 20.27 -5.71
N GLY A 69 13.58 20.43 -7.03
CA GLY A 69 14.89 20.67 -7.64
C GLY A 69 15.82 19.47 -7.48
N ARG A 70 16.82 19.61 -6.59
CA ARG A 70 17.80 18.54 -6.27
C ARG A 70 17.48 17.80 -4.97
N ASP A 71 16.50 18.28 -4.22
CA ASP A 71 16.17 17.73 -2.92
C ASP A 71 15.03 16.72 -3.04
N VAL A 72 15.13 15.65 -2.26
CA VAL A 72 14.07 14.65 -2.08
C VAL A 72 13.61 14.76 -0.64
N GLN A 73 12.32 15.04 -0.45
CA GLN A 73 11.70 15.10 0.85
C GLN A 73 10.80 13.88 1.04
N CYS A 74 11.02 13.19 2.16
CA CYS A 74 10.21 12.07 2.58
C CYS A 74 9.39 12.51 3.80
N SER A 75 8.06 12.46 3.69
CA SER A 75 7.17 12.71 4.81
C SER A 75 6.38 11.46 5.15
N VAL A 76 6.34 11.11 6.43
CA VAL A 76 5.48 10.03 6.92
C VAL A 76 4.13 10.64 7.24
N LEU A 77 3.09 10.18 6.55
CA LEU A 77 1.71 10.50 6.83
C LEU A 77 1.16 9.35 7.68
N SER A 78 1.08 9.59 8.98
CA SER A 78 0.48 8.65 9.93
C SER A 78 -1.03 8.62 9.67
N THR A 79 -1.52 7.60 8.97
CA THR A 79 -2.92 7.23 9.06
C THR A 79 -3.15 6.66 10.45
N ALA A 80 -3.68 7.48 11.36
CA ALA A 80 -4.26 6.96 12.60
C ALA A 80 -5.23 5.87 12.19
N ALA A 81 -4.95 4.63 12.59
CA ALA A 81 -5.85 3.51 12.41
C ALA A 81 -7.24 3.99 12.83
N SER A 82 -8.21 3.89 11.95
CA SER A 82 -9.59 4.24 12.26
C SER A 82 -9.98 3.42 13.48
N ALA A 83 -9.96 4.05 14.66
CA ALA A 83 -10.56 3.51 15.86
C ALA A 83 -12.06 3.41 15.57
N LYS A 84 -12.52 2.23 15.16
CA LYS A 84 -13.90 1.82 15.40
C LYS A 84 -13.91 1.00 16.66
N GLU A 85 -13.94 1.75 17.76
CA GLU A 85 -14.49 1.33 19.04
C GLU A 85 -15.96 0.91 18.84
N SER A 86 -16.30 -0.31 19.23
CA SER A 86 -17.33 -0.61 20.24
C SER A 86 -17.85 -2.04 20.09
N ASP A 87 -17.35 -2.90 20.99
CA ASP A 87 -18.12 -3.97 21.58
C ASP A 87 -19.54 -3.49 21.89
N THR A 88 -20.54 -4.07 21.24
CA THR A 88 -21.88 -4.18 21.84
C THR A 88 -22.21 -5.66 21.92
N LYS A 89 -21.64 -6.31 22.93
CA LYS A 89 -22.10 -7.59 23.45
C LYS A 89 -23.48 -7.35 24.09
N THR A 90 -24.55 -7.52 23.31
CA THR A 90 -25.92 -7.48 23.81
C THR A 90 -26.09 -8.51 24.93
N PRO A 91 -26.52 -8.15 26.15
CA PRO A 91 -26.84 -9.13 27.18
C PRO A 91 -28.13 -9.90 26.82
N PRO A 92 -28.27 -11.17 27.24
CA PRO A 92 -29.44 -11.98 26.91
C PRO A 92 -30.70 -11.42 27.55
N LYS A 93 -31.78 -11.36 26.76
CA LYS A 93 -33.15 -11.03 27.23
C LYS A 93 -33.53 -11.93 28.41
N GLN A 94 -33.84 -11.32 29.56
CA GLN A 94 -34.53 -11.98 30.67
C GLN A 94 -35.89 -12.49 30.19
N GLN A 95 -36.11 -13.78 30.44
CA GLN A 95 -37.37 -14.49 30.31
C GLN A 95 -38.23 -14.10 31.52
N SER A 96 -39.33 -13.38 31.28
CA SER A 96 -40.33 -13.11 32.32
C SER A 96 -41.32 -14.27 32.35
N ASP A 97 -41.12 -15.19 33.28
CA ASP A 97 -42.21 -15.99 33.84
C ASP A 97 -42.86 -15.16 34.95
N ALA A 98 -44.18 -14.97 34.86
CA ALA A 98 -45.01 -14.63 36.00
C ALA A 98 -46.40 -15.24 35.83
N SER A 99 -46.78 -15.92 36.92
CA SER A 99 -47.99 -16.66 37.25
C SER A 99 -49.31 -15.92 37.10
#